data_AF-A0A8H6RN45-F1
#
_entry.id   AF-A0A8H6RN45-F1
#
_cell.length_a   1.000
_cell.length_b   1.000
_cell.length_c   1.000
_cell.angle_alpha   90.00
_cell.angle_beta   90.00
_cell.angle_gamma   90.00
#
_symmetry.space_group_name_H-M   'P 1'
#
loop_
_entity.id
_entity.type
_entity.pdbx_description
1 polymer ?
#
loop_
_entity_poly.entity_id
_entity_poly.type
_entity_poly.pdbx_seq_one_letter_code
_entity_poly.pdbx_strand_id
1 'polypeptide(L)'
;MVSFSELNLTEVASRTSSSQAKYTRPSNASLTGRITSFTSVIEKAFECIDLIWMARTRRSWSSVATLTIQSTWPTRLGISVDAKRGKFYWTQKGPSKGDQGRIFRANIDMPAGRTAEDRDDIETLYEQLPEPIDLEMDSDTQTLYWTDPGELPKGNTLNRADVSVPSKSKGRPDYQILATRLHEAIGLKIDDIAKHIYVTDLGGDVYRYDMEGKHREKLFNGQGVYTGIALAYLERSRVKELYGLS
;
A
#
# COMPACT_ATOMS: atom_id res chain seq x y z
N MET A 1 -14.37 -18.49 -37.57
CA MET A 1 -14.38 -19.95 -37.34
C MET A 1 -12.94 -20.44 -37.43
N VAL A 2 -12.23 -20.55 -36.30
CA VAL A 2 -11.19 -21.58 -36.02
C VAL A 2 -11.10 -21.68 -34.49
N SER A 3 -11.38 -22.88 -33.99
CA SER A 3 -11.15 -23.34 -32.62
C SER A 3 -9.76 -23.94 -32.54
N PHE A 4 -9.05 -23.79 -31.42
CA PHE A 4 -8.03 -24.77 -31.01
C PHE A 4 -8.02 -24.93 -29.48
N SER A 5 -8.29 -26.17 -29.09
CA SER A 5 -8.27 -26.77 -27.77
C SER A 5 -6.87 -27.28 -27.40
N GLU A 6 -6.66 -27.43 -26.08
CA GLU A 6 -5.71 -28.33 -25.39
C GLU A 6 -4.20 -28.11 -25.56
N LEU A 7 -3.52 -27.77 -24.46
CA LEU A 7 -2.13 -28.15 -24.21
C LEU A 7 -1.97 -28.70 -22.79
N ASN A 8 -1.38 -29.89 -22.74
CA ASN A 8 -1.25 -30.82 -21.63
C ASN A 8 -0.32 -30.36 -20.50
N LEU A 9 -0.66 -30.80 -19.29
CA LEU A 9 0.19 -30.87 -18.11
C LEU A 9 1.15 -32.07 -18.22
N THR A 10 2.47 -31.86 -18.36
CA THR A 10 3.56 -32.72 -17.83
C THR A 10 4.94 -32.16 -18.21
N GLU A 11 5.95 -32.42 -17.37
CA GLU A 11 7.34 -31.90 -17.37
C GLU A 11 7.45 -30.44 -16.90
N VAL A 12 8.05 -30.12 -15.75
CA VAL A 12 9.44 -30.43 -15.36
C VAL A 12 9.51 -30.64 -13.84
N ALA A 13 9.64 -31.89 -13.42
CA ALA A 13 10.22 -32.25 -12.13
C ALA A 13 11.58 -32.88 -12.40
N SER A 14 12.66 -32.12 -12.21
CA SER A 14 13.94 -32.64 -11.69
C SER A 14 14.99 -31.54 -11.65
N ARG A 15 15.83 -31.62 -10.60
CA ARG A 15 17.10 -30.90 -10.37
C ARG A 15 17.02 -29.58 -9.59
N THR A 16 16.87 -29.73 -8.27
CA THR A 16 17.59 -28.88 -7.31
C THR A 16 18.37 -29.78 -6.36
N SER A 17 19.60 -30.14 -6.76
CA SER A 17 20.64 -30.56 -5.83
C SER A 17 21.29 -29.32 -5.22
N SER A 18 21.40 -29.33 -3.91
CA SER A 18 22.00 -28.29 -3.07
C SER A 18 23.41 -27.91 -3.51
N SER A 19 23.65 -26.61 -3.70
CA SER A 19 24.96 -26.01 -3.49
C SER A 19 24.79 -24.78 -2.59
N GLN A 20 25.33 -24.87 -1.37
CA GLN A 20 25.45 -23.74 -0.47
C GLN A 20 26.54 -22.80 -1.02
N ALA A 21 26.14 -21.64 -1.56
CA ALA A 21 27.07 -20.55 -1.78
C ALA A 21 27.30 -19.81 -0.45
N LYS A 22 28.49 -19.95 0.13
CA LYS A 22 28.95 -19.13 1.26
C LYS A 22 29.10 -17.68 0.78
N TYR A 23 28.34 -16.76 1.37
CA TYR A 23 28.48 -15.33 1.12
C TYR A 23 29.41 -14.70 2.16
N THR A 24 30.47 -14.05 1.69
CA THR A 24 31.36 -13.17 2.46
C THR A 24 30.85 -11.73 2.40
N ARG A 25 30.68 -11.08 3.56
CA ARG A 25 30.23 -9.68 3.69
C ARG A 25 31.17 -8.69 2.96
N PRO A 26 30.65 -7.71 2.21
CA PRO A 26 31.40 -6.50 1.89
C PRO A 26 31.53 -5.63 3.15
N SER A 27 32.67 -4.97 3.31
CA SER A 27 32.98 -4.07 4.42
C SER A 27 32.10 -2.82 4.42
N ASN A 28 31.69 -2.40 5.62
CA ASN A 28 30.84 -1.24 5.93
C ASN A 28 31.23 0.02 5.13
N ALA A 29 30.40 0.40 4.16
CA ALA A 29 30.36 1.77 3.66
C ALA A 29 29.17 2.48 4.33
N SER A 30 29.47 3.43 5.23
CA SER A 30 28.49 4.29 5.85
C SER A 30 27.87 5.22 4.79
N LEU A 31 26.62 4.98 4.40
CA LEU A 31 25.87 5.87 3.50
C LEU A 31 25.22 7.00 4.30
N THR A 32 26.04 7.99 4.66
CA THR A 32 25.61 9.30 5.17
C THR A 32 25.19 10.19 4.00
N GLY A 33 24.10 9.84 3.31
CA GLY A 33 23.55 10.63 2.20
C GLY A 33 22.25 11.35 2.59
N ARG A 34 22.18 12.66 2.35
CA ARG A 34 20.92 13.44 2.41
C ARG A 34 19.90 12.86 1.42
N ILE A 35 18.65 12.70 1.85
CA ILE A 35 17.52 12.30 0.98
C ILE A 35 17.33 13.37 -0.10
N THR A 36 17.58 13.04 -1.37
CA THR A 36 17.39 13.97 -2.51
C THR A 36 16.42 13.45 -3.57
N SER A 37 15.76 12.30 -3.38
CA SER A 37 14.73 11.82 -4.32
C SER A 37 13.70 10.88 -3.70
N PHE A 38 12.50 10.85 -4.28
CA PHE A 38 11.38 9.96 -3.93
C PHE A 38 11.78 8.46 -3.93
N THR A 39 12.79 8.10 -4.74
CA THR A 39 13.31 6.73 -4.88
C THR A 39 14.02 6.24 -3.61
N SER A 40 14.76 7.10 -2.91
CA SER A 40 15.49 6.71 -1.69
C SER A 40 14.58 6.54 -0.46
N VAL A 41 13.40 7.17 -0.47
CA VAL A 41 12.39 7.05 0.59
C VAL A 41 11.68 5.70 0.50
N ILE A 42 11.34 5.31 -0.72
CA ILE A 42 10.83 3.99 -1.10
C ILE A 42 11.82 2.92 -0.64
N GLU A 43 13.08 2.99 -1.07
CA GLU A 43 14.14 2.01 -0.72
C GLU A 43 14.21 1.73 0.79
N LYS A 44 14.20 2.76 1.64
CA LYS A 44 14.27 2.59 3.11
C LYS A 44 12.97 2.07 3.76
N ALA A 45 11.81 2.43 3.21
CA ALA A 45 10.52 1.96 3.73
C ALA A 45 10.26 0.49 3.39
N PHE A 46 10.76 0.01 2.24
CA PHE A 46 10.57 -1.36 1.77
C PHE A 46 11.50 -2.40 2.43
N GLU A 47 12.58 -2.01 3.11
CA GLU A 47 13.38 -2.96 3.90
C GLU A 47 12.65 -3.47 5.16
N CYS A 48 11.62 -2.74 5.63
CA CYS A 48 10.90 -3.03 6.88
C CYS A 48 9.58 -3.80 6.69
N ILE A 49 9.17 -4.01 5.45
CA ILE A 49 7.91 -4.64 5.07
C ILE A 49 8.29 -5.69 4.04
N ASP A 50 8.03 -6.98 4.28
CA ASP A 50 8.38 -8.07 3.36
C ASP A 50 7.69 -7.94 2.01
N LEU A 51 8.26 -7.10 1.16
CA LEU A 51 7.87 -6.86 -0.20
C LEU A 51 9.08 -7.18 -1.07
N ILE A 52 8.86 -8.05 -2.07
CA ILE A 52 9.83 -8.21 -3.15
C ILE A 52 9.86 -6.88 -3.88
N TRP A 53 10.92 -6.10 -3.67
CA TRP A 53 11.16 -4.86 -4.40
C TRP A 53 12.25 -5.04 -5.45
N MET A 54 12.05 -4.44 -6.62
CA MET A 54 13.03 -4.39 -7.71
C MET A 54 13.58 -2.97 -7.83
N ALA A 55 14.83 -2.79 -7.43
CA ALA A 55 15.57 -1.55 -7.63
C ALA A 55 16.01 -1.37 -9.08
N ARG A 56 15.71 -0.22 -9.69
CA ARG A 56 16.32 0.18 -10.97
C ARG A 56 17.25 1.36 -10.75
N THR A 57 18.55 1.13 -10.83
CA THR A 57 19.50 2.23 -11.09
C THR A 57 19.67 2.44 -12.60
N ARG A 58 20.06 3.64 -13.02
CA ARG A 58 20.04 4.10 -14.42
C ARG A 58 20.85 3.26 -15.42
N ARG A 59 21.67 2.28 -15.02
CA ARG A 59 22.60 1.59 -15.96
C ARG A 59 22.83 0.08 -15.81
N SER A 60 22.22 -0.65 -14.87
CA SER A 60 22.45 -2.10 -14.79
C SER A 60 21.46 -2.81 -13.85
N TRP A 61 21.12 -4.07 -14.18
CA TRP A 61 20.48 -5.01 -13.27
C TRP A 61 21.53 -5.55 -12.31
N SER A 62 21.55 -5.10 -11.05
CA SER A 62 22.38 -5.77 -10.06
C SER A 62 21.87 -5.55 -8.64
N SER A 63 21.72 -6.70 -7.96
CA SER A 63 21.47 -6.90 -6.52
C SER A 63 19.99 -6.88 -6.09
N VAL A 64 19.45 -8.09 -5.96
CA VAL A 64 18.19 -8.39 -5.26
C VAL A 64 18.54 -8.66 -3.80
N ALA A 65 18.05 -7.83 -2.87
CA ALA A 65 17.98 -8.21 -1.47
C ALA A 65 16.59 -8.82 -1.24
N THR A 66 16.54 -10.12 -1.01
CA THR A 66 15.32 -10.82 -0.59
C THR A 66 15.45 -11.09 0.90
N LEU A 67 14.70 -10.36 1.72
CA LEU A 67 14.39 -10.80 3.07
C LEU A 67 12.99 -11.42 3.01
N THR A 68 12.89 -12.66 3.46
CA THR A 68 11.63 -13.42 3.48
C THR A 68 11.22 -13.61 4.93
N ILE A 69 10.29 -12.82 5.45
CA ILE A 69 9.53 -13.25 6.62
C ILE A 69 8.44 -14.22 6.13
N GLN A 70 8.51 -15.45 6.62
CA GLN A 70 7.44 -16.44 6.51
C GLN A 70 6.25 -15.97 7.36
N SER A 71 5.44 -15.05 6.85
CA SER A 71 4.05 -14.95 7.32
C SER A 71 3.24 -16.02 6.62
N THR A 72 2.58 -16.90 7.37
CA THR A 72 1.76 -18.01 6.86
C THR A 72 0.48 -17.57 6.12
N TRP A 73 0.31 -16.27 5.86
CA TRP A 73 -0.87 -15.68 5.25
C TRP A 73 -0.45 -14.78 4.08
N PRO A 74 -1.19 -14.76 2.95
CA PRO A 74 -0.91 -13.81 1.88
C PRO A 74 -1.15 -12.39 2.40
N THR A 75 -0.07 -11.64 2.59
CA THR A 75 -0.08 -10.27 3.10
C THR A 75 -0.59 -9.34 2.00
N ARG A 76 -1.84 -8.89 2.13
CA ARG A 76 -2.30 -7.69 1.41
C ARG A 76 -1.84 -6.48 2.23
N LEU A 77 -1.06 -5.61 1.60
CA LEU A 77 -0.39 -4.47 2.23
C LEU A 77 -0.60 -3.23 1.36
N GLY A 78 -1.04 -2.15 1.99
CA GLY A 78 -0.99 -0.79 1.47
C GLY A 78 0.15 -0.04 2.16
N ILE A 79 0.76 0.92 1.46
CA ILE A 79 1.82 1.77 2.01
C ILE A 79 1.60 3.21 1.56
N SER A 80 1.80 4.15 2.49
CA SER A 80 1.79 5.57 2.19
C SER A 80 2.90 6.30 2.93
N VAL A 81 3.28 7.47 2.42
CA VAL A 81 4.46 8.22 2.86
C VAL A 81 4.08 9.67 3.15
N ASP A 82 4.34 10.13 4.37
CA ASP A 82 4.39 11.56 4.71
C ASP A 82 5.86 12.01 4.71
N ALA A 83 6.33 12.44 3.54
CA ALA A 83 7.69 12.93 3.40
C ALA A 83 7.94 14.24 4.18
N LYS A 84 6.90 15.04 4.43
CA LYS A 84 7.03 16.31 5.18
C LYS A 84 7.41 16.05 6.63
N ARG A 85 6.91 14.95 7.20
CA ARG A 85 7.19 14.54 8.60
C ARG A 85 8.21 13.43 8.72
N GLY A 86 8.73 12.92 7.60
CA GLY A 86 9.68 11.83 7.62
C GLY A 86 9.06 10.51 8.09
N LYS A 87 7.78 10.26 7.79
CA LYS A 87 7.03 9.08 8.26
C LYS A 87 6.49 8.25 7.09
N PHE A 88 6.40 6.94 7.29
CA PHE A 88 5.64 6.05 6.41
C PHE A 88 4.66 5.22 7.22
N TYR A 89 3.61 4.75 6.53
CA TYR A 89 2.44 4.10 7.10
C TYR A 89 2.15 2.84 6.30
N TRP A 90 1.73 1.78 6.97
CA TRP A 90 1.33 0.54 6.29
C TRP A 90 0.15 -0.14 6.99
N THR A 91 -0.65 -0.86 6.21
CA THR A 91 -1.68 -1.75 6.72
C THR A 91 -1.10 -3.15 6.95
N GLN A 92 -1.73 -3.90 7.83
CA GLN A 92 -1.55 -5.35 7.94
C GLN A 92 -2.92 -5.97 8.16
N LYS A 93 -3.41 -6.70 7.14
CA LYS A 93 -4.77 -7.26 7.11
C LYS A 93 -5.13 -8.16 8.31
N GLY A 94 -4.19 -9.00 8.76
CA GLY A 94 -4.50 -10.10 9.69
C GLY A 94 -5.20 -11.29 9.01
N PRO A 95 -5.59 -12.34 9.76
CA PRO A 95 -6.35 -13.47 9.25
C PRO A 95 -7.70 -13.03 8.67
N SER A 96 -8.19 -13.75 7.65
CA SER A 96 -9.50 -13.42 7.08
C SER A 96 -10.60 -13.60 8.11
N LYS A 97 -11.51 -12.63 8.20
CA LYS A 97 -12.61 -12.58 9.18
C LYS A 97 -12.12 -12.67 10.63
N GLY A 98 -10.89 -12.21 10.86
CA GLY A 98 -10.20 -12.35 12.13
C GLY A 98 -10.25 -11.12 13.03
N ASP A 99 -10.74 -9.98 12.53
CA ASP A 99 -10.74 -8.67 13.21
C ASP A 99 -9.39 -8.35 13.88
N GLN A 100 -8.30 -8.70 13.20
CA GLN A 100 -6.92 -8.61 13.67
C GLN A 100 -6.07 -7.73 12.77
N GLY A 101 -6.74 -6.91 11.96
CA GLY A 101 -6.14 -5.90 11.13
C GLY A 101 -5.49 -4.79 11.96
N ARG A 102 -4.37 -4.28 11.44
CA ARG A 102 -3.59 -3.22 12.08
C ARG A 102 -3.14 -2.18 11.06
N ILE A 103 -2.91 -0.96 11.54
CA ILE A 103 -2.23 0.10 10.80
C ILE A 103 -1.08 0.60 11.66
N PHE A 104 0.09 0.72 11.05
CA PHE A 104 1.32 1.14 11.71
C PHE A 104 1.89 2.40 11.08
N ARG A 105 2.82 3.02 11.82
CA ARG A 105 3.65 4.13 11.37
C ARG A 105 5.07 3.98 11.89
N ALA A 106 6.06 4.38 11.10
CA ALA A 106 7.46 4.48 11.54
C ALA A 106 8.18 5.66 10.84
N ASN A 107 9.41 5.96 11.26
CA ASN A 107 10.23 6.97 10.57
C ASN A 107 10.77 6.42 9.23
N ILE A 108 10.78 7.25 8.19
CA ILE A 108 11.43 6.93 6.91
C ILE A 108 12.93 6.71 7.13
N ASP A 109 13.55 7.55 7.95
CA ASP A 109 14.94 7.36 8.33
C ASP A 109 15.06 6.31 9.42
N MET A 110 15.98 5.37 9.21
CA MET A 110 16.30 4.32 10.17
C MET A 110 16.91 4.95 11.44
N PRO A 111 16.44 4.58 12.64
CA PRO A 111 17.09 4.99 13.88
C PRO A 111 18.56 4.55 13.92
N ALA A 112 19.41 5.38 14.50
CA ALA A 112 20.85 5.14 14.52
C ALA A 112 21.20 3.82 15.23
N GLY A 113 21.97 2.96 14.56
CA GLY A 113 22.39 1.66 15.10
C GLY A 113 21.31 0.58 15.09
N ARG A 114 20.15 0.84 14.48
CA ARG A 114 19.07 -0.14 14.28
C ARG A 114 19.06 -0.66 12.84
N THR A 115 18.44 -1.82 12.65
CA THR A 115 18.13 -2.45 11.37
C THR A 115 16.62 -2.49 11.16
N ALA A 116 16.19 -2.92 9.98
CA ALA A 116 14.77 -3.09 9.69
C ALA A 116 14.09 -4.09 10.64
N GLU A 117 14.80 -5.13 11.06
CA GLU A 117 14.29 -6.18 11.94
C GLU A 117 14.22 -5.78 13.41
N ASP A 118 15.04 -4.83 13.85
CA ASP A 118 15.14 -4.46 15.26
C ASP A 118 14.72 -3.02 15.58
N ARG A 119 14.34 -2.21 14.58
CA ARG A 119 13.86 -0.84 14.82
C ARG A 119 12.71 -0.80 15.85
N ASP A 120 12.79 0.17 16.75
CA ASP A 120 11.91 0.33 17.91
C ASP A 120 10.97 1.54 17.79
N ASP A 121 11.03 2.25 16.67
CA ASP A 121 10.22 3.43 16.36
C ASP A 121 8.91 3.10 15.63
N ILE A 122 8.52 1.81 15.59
CA ILE A 122 7.25 1.35 15.04
C ILE A 122 6.12 1.66 16.04
N GLU A 123 5.15 2.43 15.59
CA GLU A 123 3.95 2.79 16.33
C GLU A 123 2.74 2.05 15.74
N THR A 124 1.99 1.34 16.58
CA THR A 124 0.65 0.83 16.21
C THR A 124 -0.36 1.96 16.36
N LEU A 125 -0.91 2.45 15.25
CA LEU A 125 -1.92 3.52 15.26
C LEU A 125 -3.32 2.98 15.50
N TYR A 126 -3.66 1.89 14.80
CA TYR A 126 -4.95 1.22 14.89
C TYR A 126 -4.76 -0.29 14.95
N GLU A 127 -5.61 -0.94 15.74
CA GLU A 127 -5.66 -2.38 15.92
C GLU A 127 -7.11 -2.84 15.98
N GLN A 128 -7.33 -4.16 15.89
CA GLN A 128 -8.67 -4.75 15.87
C GLN A 128 -9.54 -4.24 14.71
N LEU A 129 -8.90 -3.90 13.59
CA LEU A 129 -9.58 -3.57 12.35
C LEU A 129 -10.03 -4.87 11.65
N PRO A 130 -11.14 -4.86 10.89
CA PRO A 130 -11.60 -6.05 10.18
C PRO A 130 -10.55 -6.64 9.22
N GLU A 131 -10.31 -5.98 8.07
CA GLU A 131 -9.36 -6.42 7.05
C GLU A 131 -8.77 -5.22 6.27
N PRO A 132 -8.06 -4.27 6.90
CA PRO A 132 -7.58 -3.06 6.23
C PRO A 132 -6.59 -3.41 5.10
N ILE A 133 -6.77 -2.81 3.91
CA ILE A 133 -5.96 -3.12 2.72
C ILE A 133 -5.17 -1.91 2.24
N ASP A 134 -5.80 -0.92 1.62
CA ASP A 134 -5.09 0.21 1.02
C ASP A 134 -5.17 1.44 1.91
N LEU A 135 -4.19 2.34 1.80
CA LEU A 135 -4.15 3.56 2.61
C LEU A 135 -3.47 4.73 1.89
N GLU A 136 -3.93 5.93 2.16
CA GLU A 136 -3.40 7.17 1.59
C GLU A 136 -3.28 8.23 2.68
N MET A 137 -2.24 9.07 2.58
CA MET A 137 -1.87 10.03 3.62
C MET A 137 -1.99 11.44 3.05
N ASP A 138 -2.96 12.22 3.53
CA ASP A 138 -2.98 13.66 3.30
C ASP A 138 -2.00 14.35 4.25
N SER A 139 -0.80 14.64 3.74
CA SER A 139 0.28 15.24 4.51
C SER A 139 -0.02 16.69 4.95
N ASP A 140 -0.95 17.40 4.32
CA ASP A 140 -1.29 18.76 4.72
C ASP A 140 -2.16 18.76 5.97
N THR A 141 -3.18 17.90 5.97
CA THR A 141 -4.14 17.83 7.08
C THR A 141 -3.75 16.81 8.16
N GLN A 142 -2.72 15.99 7.92
CA GLN A 142 -2.39 14.83 8.76
C GLN A 142 -3.55 13.84 8.87
N THR A 143 -4.32 13.71 7.79
CA THR A 143 -5.43 12.76 7.74
C THR A 143 -5.01 11.50 6.99
N LEU A 144 -5.07 10.36 7.69
CA LEU A 144 -4.89 9.05 7.11
C LEU A 144 -6.23 8.50 6.63
N TYR A 145 -6.30 8.05 5.39
CA TYR A 145 -7.47 7.39 4.81
C TYR A 145 -7.14 5.93 4.51
N TRP A 146 -8.11 5.03 4.65
CA TRP A 146 -7.91 3.63 4.27
C TRP A 146 -9.21 2.93 3.88
N THR A 147 -9.06 1.86 3.11
CA THR A 147 -10.13 0.92 2.77
C THR A 147 -10.07 -0.30 3.67
N ASP A 148 -11.23 -0.77 4.08
CA ASP A 148 -11.36 -1.97 4.91
C ASP A 148 -12.50 -2.85 4.38
N PRO A 149 -12.21 -3.83 3.50
CA PRO A 149 -13.19 -4.76 2.94
C PRO A 149 -13.61 -5.90 3.86
N GLY A 150 -13.31 -5.85 5.17
CA GLY A 150 -13.71 -6.91 6.08
C GLY A 150 -15.23 -7.07 6.24
N GLU A 151 -15.65 -7.95 7.14
CA GLU A 151 -17.07 -8.26 7.27
C GLU A 151 -17.90 -7.14 7.93
N LEU A 152 -19.16 -7.04 7.51
CA LEU A 152 -20.13 -6.18 8.16
C LEU A 152 -20.29 -6.58 9.64
N PRO A 153 -20.58 -5.64 10.56
CA PRO A 153 -20.95 -4.24 10.29
C PRO A 153 -19.77 -3.25 10.24
N LYS A 154 -18.53 -3.70 10.52
CA LYS A 154 -17.37 -2.80 10.66
C LYS A 154 -16.54 -2.68 9.37
N GLY A 155 -16.58 -3.67 8.51
CA GLY A 155 -15.88 -3.65 7.21
C GLY A 155 -16.79 -3.30 6.03
N ASN A 156 -16.25 -3.42 4.82
CA ASN A 156 -16.71 -2.76 3.60
C ASN A 156 -16.84 -1.25 3.76
N THR A 157 -15.80 -0.64 4.31
CA THR A 157 -15.75 0.77 4.68
C THR A 157 -14.61 1.54 4.02
N LEU A 158 -14.86 2.84 3.80
CA LEU A 158 -13.84 3.86 3.64
C LEU A 158 -13.74 4.61 4.95
N ASN A 159 -12.54 4.75 5.48
CA ASN A 159 -12.29 5.33 6.81
C ASN A 159 -11.31 6.49 6.71
N ARG A 160 -11.36 7.40 7.70
CA ARG A 160 -10.34 8.44 7.91
C ARG A 160 -10.04 8.69 9.37
N ALA A 161 -8.83 9.19 9.66
CA ALA A 161 -8.48 9.66 10.98
C ALA A 161 -7.36 10.71 10.97
N ASP A 162 -7.38 11.62 11.94
CA ASP A 162 -6.28 12.55 12.21
C ASP A 162 -5.17 11.81 12.99
N VAL A 163 -3.95 11.79 12.44
CA VAL A 163 -2.79 11.11 13.01
C VAL A 163 -1.75 12.08 13.57
N SER A 164 -2.10 13.37 13.70
CA SER A 164 -1.24 14.43 14.26
C SER A 164 -0.98 14.27 15.76
N VAL A 165 -1.92 13.65 16.47
CA VAL A 165 -1.81 13.35 17.90
C VAL A 165 -1.94 11.85 18.14
N PRO A 166 -1.23 11.29 19.13
CA PRO A 166 -1.43 9.90 19.52
C PRO A 166 -2.89 9.64 19.91
N SER A 167 -3.43 8.49 19.48
CA SER A 167 -4.80 8.08 19.82
C SER A 167 -5.00 8.11 21.34
N LYS A 168 -6.06 8.81 21.78
CA LYS A 168 -6.35 9.02 23.21
C LYS A 168 -6.96 7.80 23.90
N SER A 169 -7.45 6.83 23.13
CA SER A 169 -8.18 5.68 23.66
C SER A 169 -7.54 4.36 23.25
N LYS A 170 -6.98 3.64 24.23
CA LYS A 170 -6.76 2.20 24.09
C LYS A 170 -8.13 1.52 23.92
N GLY A 171 -8.42 1.00 22.72
CA GLY A 171 -9.58 0.14 22.47
C GLY A 171 -10.87 0.80 21.95
N ARG A 172 -10.89 2.11 21.66
CA ARG A 172 -11.92 2.69 20.77
C ARG A 172 -11.27 3.29 19.53
N PRO A 173 -11.81 3.00 18.33
CA PRO A 173 -11.31 3.61 17.12
C PRO A 173 -11.61 5.11 17.13
N ASP A 174 -10.58 5.94 17.29
CA ASP A 174 -10.64 7.39 17.11
C ASP A 174 -10.59 7.72 15.61
N TYR A 175 -11.44 7.04 14.83
CA TYR A 175 -11.54 7.20 13.38
C TYR A 175 -12.99 7.25 12.92
N GLN A 176 -13.20 7.87 11.76
CA GLN A 176 -14.50 8.07 11.17
C GLN A 176 -14.70 7.15 9.97
N ILE A 177 -15.84 6.45 9.95
CA ILE A 177 -16.33 5.75 8.76
C ILE A 177 -16.98 6.79 7.85
N LEU A 178 -16.38 7.01 6.67
CA LEU A 178 -16.85 7.96 5.66
C LEU A 178 -17.91 7.36 4.75
N ALA A 179 -17.69 6.11 4.32
CA ALA A 179 -18.63 5.40 3.46
C ALA A 179 -18.70 3.93 3.86
N THR A 180 -19.83 3.31 3.54
CA THR A 180 -20.12 1.89 3.78
C THR A 180 -20.72 1.26 2.53
N ARG A 181 -20.95 -0.07 2.56
CA ARG A 181 -21.60 -0.83 1.47
C ARG A 181 -20.84 -0.75 0.15
N LEU A 182 -19.52 -0.82 0.25
CA LEU A 182 -18.62 -1.09 -0.87
C LEU A 182 -18.58 -2.61 -1.12
N HIS A 183 -18.33 -3.07 -2.35
CA HIS A 183 -18.30 -4.49 -2.67
C HIS A 183 -16.85 -5.00 -2.64
N GLU A 184 -16.29 -5.11 -1.44
CA GLU A 184 -14.85 -5.36 -1.19
C GLU A 184 -13.97 -4.21 -1.73
N ALA A 185 -13.99 -3.08 -1.02
CA ALA A 185 -13.15 -1.93 -1.31
C ALA A 185 -11.66 -2.29 -1.25
N ILE A 186 -10.90 -1.95 -2.29
CA ILE A 186 -9.46 -2.16 -2.32
C ILE A 186 -8.75 -0.85 -2.60
N GLY A 187 -8.72 -0.40 -3.86
CA GLY A 187 -7.90 0.74 -4.25
C GLY A 187 -8.44 2.04 -3.67
N LEU A 188 -7.54 2.90 -3.20
CA LEU A 188 -7.84 4.21 -2.66
C LEU A 188 -6.94 5.27 -3.30
N LYS A 189 -7.52 6.41 -3.68
CA LYS A 189 -6.72 7.59 -3.99
C LYS A 189 -7.36 8.89 -3.52
N ILE A 190 -6.55 9.74 -2.91
CA ILE A 190 -6.92 11.10 -2.52
C ILE A 190 -6.44 12.07 -3.60
N ASP A 191 -7.36 12.89 -4.10
CA ASP A 191 -7.06 14.06 -4.93
C ASP A 191 -7.08 15.29 -4.03
N ASP A 192 -5.89 15.71 -3.63
CA ASP A 192 -5.65 16.88 -2.79
C ASP A 192 -5.87 18.21 -3.52
N ILE A 193 -5.90 18.21 -4.86
CA ILE A 193 -6.10 19.41 -5.68
C ILE A 193 -7.60 19.67 -5.87
N ALA A 194 -8.32 18.69 -6.39
CA ALA A 194 -9.76 18.76 -6.63
C ALA A 194 -10.60 18.44 -5.39
N LYS A 195 -9.98 17.99 -4.29
CA LYS A 195 -10.62 17.64 -3.01
C LYS A 195 -11.67 16.53 -3.17
N HIS A 196 -11.25 15.42 -3.74
CA HIS A 196 -12.07 14.21 -3.88
C HIS A 196 -11.36 12.96 -3.39
N ILE A 197 -12.17 11.95 -3.03
CA ILE A 197 -11.70 10.60 -2.68
C ILE A 197 -12.19 9.65 -3.75
N TYR A 198 -11.29 8.84 -4.29
CA TYR A 198 -11.59 7.80 -5.26
C TYR A 198 -11.38 6.42 -4.63
N VAL A 199 -12.35 5.53 -4.80
CA VAL A 199 -12.30 4.17 -4.27
C VAL A 199 -12.66 3.18 -5.36
N THR A 200 -11.90 2.09 -5.46
CA THR A 200 -12.24 0.95 -6.32
C THR A 200 -12.66 -0.24 -5.47
N ASP A 201 -13.51 -1.09 -6.03
CA ASP A 201 -13.91 -2.34 -5.39
C ASP A 201 -13.79 -3.55 -6.33
N LEU A 202 -13.83 -4.76 -5.76
CA LEU A 202 -13.77 -6.00 -6.54
C LEU A 202 -15.06 -6.26 -7.33
N GLY A 203 -16.15 -5.54 -7.02
CA GLY A 203 -17.37 -5.52 -7.83
C GLY A 203 -17.22 -4.84 -9.19
N GLY A 204 -16.08 -4.18 -9.42
CA GLY A 204 -15.79 -3.50 -10.69
C GLY A 204 -16.32 -2.08 -10.75
N ASP A 205 -16.59 -1.48 -9.61
CA ASP A 205 -17.03 -0.10 -9.51
C ASP A 205 -15.87 0.82 -9.14
N VAL A 206 -15.92 2.05 -9.67
CA VAL A 206 -15.07 3.15 -9.24
C VAL A 206 -15.97 4.25 -8.71
N TYR A 207 -15.78 4.62 -7.46
CA TYR A 207 -16.54 5.65 -6.79
C TYR A 207 -15.73 6.92 -6.62
N ARG A 208 -16.43 8.05 -6.66
CA ARG A 208 -15.94 9.35 -6.22
C ARG A 208 -16.79 9.83 -5.05
N TYR A 209 -16.11 10.36 -4.04
CA TYR A 209 -16.72 11.04 -2.89
C TYR A 209 -16.11 12.43 -2.74
N ASP A 210 -16.81 13.32 -2.07
CA ASP A 210 -16.15 14.48 -1.47
C ASP A 210 -15.28 14.07 -0.27
N MET A 211 -14.50 15.02 0.27
CA MET A 211 -13.60 14.75 1.41
C MET A 211 -14.31 14.33 2.70
N GLU A 212 -15.63 14.57 2.80
CA GLU A 212 -16.49 14.19 3.93
C GLU A 212 -17.17 12.82 3.72
N GLY A 213 -16.83 12.10 2.65
CA GLY A 213 -17.43 10.81 2.32
C GLY A 213 -18.86 10.90 1.77
N LYS A 214 -19.31 12.10 1.41
CA LYS A 214 -20.65 12.36 0.87
C LYS A 214 -20.61 12.48 -0.65
N HIS A 215 -21.77 12.77 -1.23
CA HIS A 215 -21.98 12.94 -2.67
C HIS A 215 -21.38 11.81 -3.51
N ARG A 216 -21.62 10.56 -3.08
CA ARG A 216 -21.15 9.36 -3.78
C ARG A 216 -21.61 9.36 -5.22
N GLU A 217 -20.66 9.41 -6.14
CA GLU A 217 -20.86 9.23 -7.56
C GLU A 217 -20.15 7.96 -8.02
N LYS A 218 -20.82 7.19 -8.88
CA LYS A 218 -20.23 6.01 -9.52
C LYS A 218 -19.72 6.42 -10.90
N LEU A 219 -18.40 6.45 -11.09
CA LEU A 219 -17.75 6.86 -12.33
C LEU A 219 -17.69 5.72 -13.35
N PHE A 220 -17.48 4.50 -12.87
CA PHE A 220 -17.47 3.28 -13.68
C PHE A 220 -18.30 2.21 -13.00
N ASN A 221 -18.98 1.40 -13.82
CA ASN A 221 -19.87 0.33 -13.36
C ASN A 221 -19.56 -0.99 -14.07
N GLY A 222 -19.10 -1.99 -13.32
CA GLY A 222 -19.07 -3.39 -13.73
C GLY A 222 -18.12 -3.75 -14.88
N GLN A 223 -16.97 -3.09 -14.99
CA GLN A 223 -16.01 -3.31 -16.09
C GLN A 223 -14.82 -4.22 -15.75
N GLY A 224 -14.84 -4.90 -14.61
CA GLY A 224 -13.81 -5.88 -14.26
C GLY A 224 -13.56 -5.96 -12.75
N VAL A 225 -12.31 -6.27 -12.38
CA VAL A 225 -11.87 -6.32 -10.99
C VAL A 225 -10.77 -5.27 -10.81
N TYR A 226 -11.02 -4.26 -9.97
CA TYR A 226 -10.09 -3.14 -9.77
C TYR A 226 -9.42 -3.21 -8.40
N THR A 227 -8.13 -3.51 -8.39
CA THR A 227 -7.34 -3.67 -7.15
C THR A 227 -6.47 -2.46 -6.81
N GLY A 228 -6.49 -1.41 -7.63
CA GLY A 228 -5.68 -0.21 -7.42
C GLY A 228 -6.10 0.94 -8.32
N ILE A 229 -5.74 2.15 -7.93
CA ILE A 229 -6.04 3.38 -8.66
C ILE A 229 -4.91 4.40 -8.47
N ALA A 230 -4.62 5.15 -9.52
CA ALA A 230 -3.63 6.23 -9.49
C ALA A 230 -4.17 7.44 -10.24
N LEU A 231 -3.76 8.63 -9.80
CA LEU A 231 -4.09 9.89 -10.44
C LEU A 231 -2.87 10.44 -11.16
N ALA A 232 -3.09 11.00 -12.34
CA ALA A 232 -2.09 11.72 -13.11
C ALA A 232 -2.65 13.10 -13.47
N TYR A 233 -1.98 14.15 -13.02
CA TYR A 233 -2.30 15.51 -13.42
C TYR A 233 -1.54 15.83 -14.71
N LEU A 234 -2.29 16.01 -15.79
CA LEU A 234 -1.76 16.26 -17.11
C LEU A 234 -2.25 17.62 -17.63
N GLU A 235 -1.37 18.35 -18.30
CA GLU A 235 -1.77 19.52 -19.05
C GLU A 235 -2.73 19.13 -20.18
N ARG A 236 -3.75 19.96 -20.46
CA ARG A 236 -4.74 19.68 -21.53
C ARG A 236 -4.11 19.39 -22.88
N SER A 237 -3.06 20.14 -23.25
CA SER A 237 -2.29 19.91 -24.49
C SER A 237 -1.77 18.47 -24.57
N ARG A 238 -1.23 17.98 -23.46
CA ARG A 238 -0.66 16.63 -23.32
C ARG A 238 -1.72 15.54 -23.25
N VAL A 239 -2.88 15.82 -22.67
CA VAL A 239 -4.03 14.90 -22.68
C VAL A 239 -4.51 14.66 -24.11
N LYS A 240 -4.63 15.72 -24.91
CA LYS A 240 -5.00 15.61 -26.31
C LYS A 240 -3.96 14.85 -27.13
N GLU A 241 -2.68 15.10 -26.89
CA GLU A 241 -1.57 14.41 -27.56
C GLU A 241 -1.54 12.91 -27.23
N LEU A 242 -1.61 12.54 -25.94
CA LEU A 242 -1.44 11.15 -25.50
C LEU A 242 -2.69 10.30 -25.68
N TYR A 243 -3.87 10.89 -25.50
CA TYR A 243 -5.13 10.15 -25.40
C TYR A 243 -6.21 10.61 -26.39
N GLY A 244 -5.96 11.67 -27.17
CA GLY A 244 -6.95 12.19 -28.12
C GLY A 244 -8.18 12.81 -27.47
N LEU A 245 -8.16 13.06 -26.15
CA LEU A 245 -9.27 13.64 -25.40
C LEU A 245 -9.20 15.17 -25.45
N SER A 246 -10.32 15.84 -25.73
CA SER A 246 -10.45 17.30 -25.87
C SER A 246 -10.94 17.99 -24.60
#